data_AF-A0A920PNJ9-F1
#
_entry.id   AF-A0A920PNJ9-F1
#
_cell.length_a   1.000
_cell.length_b   1.000
_cell.length_c   1.000
_cell.angle_alpha   90.00
_cell.angle_beta   90.00
_cell.angle_gamma   90.00
#
_symmetry.space_group_name_H-M   'P 1'
#
loop_
_entity.id
_entity.type
_entity.pdbx_description
1 polymer ?
#
loop_
_entity_poly.entity_id
_entity_poly.type
_entity_poly.pdbx_seq_one_letter_code
_entity_poly.pdbx_strand_id
1 'polypeptide(L)' 'MAQQDVRYFLNGVLLELDGNSLVAVATDGHRLARSRTVLPGTVGQHRQSIIPRKAVLELSRFPG' A
#
# COMPACT_ATOMS: atom_id res chain seq x y z
N MET A 1 6.09 6.00 4.81
CA MET A 1 6.77 4.71 5.06
C MET A 1 8.05 5.00 5.79
N ALA A 2 8.43 4.17 6.74
CA ALA A 2 9.70 4.30 7.45
C ALA A 2 10.89 3.87 6.57
N GLN A 3 12.11 4.14 7.03
CA GLN A 3 13.34 3.73 6.37
C GLN A 3 14.22 2.98 7.37
N GLN A 4 14.48 1.70 7.08
CA GLN A 4 15.28 0.81 7.94
C GLN A 4 14.77 0.71 9.39
N ASP A 5 13.44 0.82 9.58
CA ASP A 5 12.81 0.60 10.88
C ASP A 5 12.85 -0.89 11.23
N VAL A 6 13.07 -1.21 12.49
CA VAL A 6 13.06 -2.59 13.02
C VAL A 6 11.69 -3.27 12.81
N ARG A 7 10.62 -2.48 12.79
CA ARG A 7 9.27 -2.91 12.42
C ARG A 7 9.19 -2.98 10.89
N TYR A 8 9.62 -4.10 10.34
CA TYR A 8 9.74 -4.28 8.88
C TYR A 8 8.45 -3.97 8.10
N PHE A 9 7.28 -4.13 8.71
CA PHE A 9 5.98 -3.78 8.11
C PHE A 9 5.79 -2.28 7.85
N LEU A 10 6.52 -1.39 8.54
CA LEU A 10 6.51 0.06 8.27
C LEU A 10 7.40 0.48 7.10
N ASN A 11 8.30 -0.41 6.66
CA ASN A 11 9.24 -0.14 5.56
C ASN A 11 8.60 -0.32 4.17
N GLY A 12 7.27 -0.44 4.10
CA GLY A 12 6.52 -0.64 2.86
C GLY A 12 5.23 0.18 2.81
N VAL A 13 4.37 -0.18 1.86
CA VAL A 13 3.01 0.37 1.72
C VAL A 13 2.03 -0.78 1.88
N LEU A 14 1.07 -0.64 2.80
CA LEU A 14 -0.08 -1.55 2.86
C LEU A 14 -0.97 -1.27 1.66
N LEU A 15 -1.26 -2.29 0.87
CA LEU A 15 -2.38 -2.33 -0.07
C LEU A 15 -3.48 -3.20 0.53
N GLU A 16 -4.68 -2.63 0.60
CA GLU A 16 -5.89 -3.28 1.07
C GLU A 16 -6.93 -3.28 -0.04
N LEU A 17 -7.46 -4.46 -0.32
CA LEU A 17 -8.48 -4.73 -1.31
C LEU A 17 -9.74 -5.17 -0.56
N ASP A 18 -10.79 -4.36 -0.64
CA ASP A 18 -12.07 -4.62 0.02
C ASP A 18 -13.24 -4.18 -0.85
N GLY A 19 -14.17 -5.10 -1.12
CA GLY A 19 -15.31 -4.87 -1.99
C GLY A 19 -14.90 -4.37 -3.37
N ASN A 20 -15.22 -3.12 -3.71
CA ASN A 20 -14.79 -2.47 -4.95
C ASN A 20 -13.74 -1.38 -4.72
N SER A 21 -12.94 -1.50 -3.65
CA SER A 21 -11.98 -0.46 -3.28
C SER A 21 -10.57 -0.99 -3.11
N LEU A 22 -9.61 -0.17 -3.55
CA LEU A 22 -8.20 -0.32 -3.27
C LEU A 22 -7.77 0.84 -2.38
N VAL A 23 -7.17 0.51 -1.24
CA VAL A 23 -6.63 1.48 -0.29
C VAL A 23 -5.11 1.26 -0.18
N ALA A 24 -4.35 2.33 -0.29
CA ALA A 24 -2.92 2.35 -0.01
C ALA A 24 -2.66 3.13 1.28
N VAL A 25 -1.90 2.55 2.21
CA VAL A 25 -1.52 3.20 3.48
C VAL A 25 -0.02 3.11 3.69
N ALA A 26 0.60 4.23 4.04
CA ALA A 26 2.01 4.29 4.40
C ALA A 26 2.17 5.12 5.68
N THR A 27 2.94 4.61 6.64
CA THR A 27 3.26 5.31 7.88
C THR A 27 4.72 5.09 8.25
N ASP A 28 5.32 6.03 8.96
CA ASP A 28 6.65 5.89 9.58
C ASP A 28 6.56 5.84 11.13
N GLY A 29 5.35 5.76 11.68
CA GLY A 29 5.09 5.85 13.12
C GLY A 29 4.92 7.28 13.65
N HIS A 30 5.29 8.30 12.87
CA HIS A 30 5.11 9.71 13.21
C HIS A 30 4.04 10.38 12.34
N ARG A 31 3.96 10.02 11.06
CA ARG A 31 2.98 10.52 10.10
C ARG A 31 2.38 9.38 9.29
N LEU A 32 1.14 9.55 8.85
CA LEU A 32 0.40 8.58 8.05
C LEU A 32 -0.16 9.23 6.79
N ALA A 33 0.02 8.57 5.66
CA ALA A 33 -0.63 8.89 4.39
C ALA A 33 -1.56 7.74 3.99
N ARG A 34 -2.76 8.09 3.51
CA ARG A 34 -3.77 7.14 3.03
C ARG A 34 -4.36 7.63 1.72
N SER A 35 -4.44 6.76 0.73
CA SER A 35 -5.13 7.00 -0.55
C SER A 35 -6.12 5.88 -0.82
N ARG A 36 -7.27 6.22 -1.41
CA ARG A 36 -8.33 5.27 -1.77
C ARG A 36 -8.77 5.51 -3.20
N THR A 37 -8.98 4.42 -3.93
CA THR A 37 -9.62 4.46 -5.25
C THR A 37 -10.72 3.40 -5.34
N VAL A 38 -11.69 3.64 -6.23
CA VAL A 38 -12.75 2.69 -6.56
C VAL A 38 -12.29 1.89 -7.77
N LEU A 39 -12.38 0.57 -7.67
CA LEU A 39 -12.07 -0.36 -8.74
C LEU A 39 -13.30 -0.57 -9.63
N PRO A 40 -13.11 -0.85 -10.94
CA PRO A 40 -14.23 -1.11 -11.86
C PRO A 40 -15.08 -2.34 -11.52
N GLY A 41 -14.58 -3.24 -10.67
CA GLY A 41 -15.27 -4.44 -10.25
C GLY A 41 -15.01 -4.77 -8.78
N THR A 42 -15.81 -5.69 -8.25
CA THR A 42 -15.66 -6.17 -6.88
C THR A 42 -14.56 -7.23 -6.81
N VAL A 43 -13.55 -6.99 -5.98
CA VAL A 43 -12.58 -8.02 -5.59
C VAL A 43 -13.26 -9.03 -4.68
N GLY A 44 -12.90 -10.31 -4.83
CA GLY A 44 -13.50 -11.41 -4.07
C GLY A 44 -13.29 -11.29 -2.55
N GLN A 45 -12.31 -12.01 -2.01
CA GLN A 45 -12.02 -11.93 -0.58
C GLN A 45 -11.24 -10.66 -0.24
N HIS A 46 -11.52 -10.12 0.96
CA HIS A 46 -10.73 -9.06 1.60
C HIS A 46 -9.27 -9.50 1.70
N ARG A 47 -8.36 -8.65 1.24
CA ARG A 47 -6.93 -8.96 1.18
C ARG A 47 -6.10 -7.76 1.60
N GLN A 48 -5.06 -8.02 2.38
CA GLN A 48 -4.08 -7.06 2.81
C GLN A 48 -2.67 -7.56 2.44
N SER A 49 -1.86 -6.69 1.85
CA SER A 49 -0.48 -7.01 1.48
C SER A 49 0.41 -5.81 1.69
N ILE A 50 1.60 -6.03 2.27
CA ILE A 50 2.61 -4.99 2.41
C ILE A 50 3.56 -5.08 1.22
N ILE A 51 3.53 -4.07 0.37
CA ILE A 51 4.42 -3.97 -0.79
C ILE A 51 5.75 -3.38 -0.31
N PRO A 52 6.88 -4.09 -0.51
CA PRO A 52 8.19 -3.59 -0.11
C PRO A 52 8.52 -2.25 -0.80
N ARG A 53 9.19 -1.33 -0.11
CA ARG A 53 9.58 -0.01 -0.65
C ARG A 53 10.23 -0.09 -2.04
N LYS A 54 11.15 -1.02 -2.26
CA LYS A 54 11.80 -1.19 -3.57
C LYS A 54 10.77 -1.52 -4.66
N ALA A 55 9.84 -2.42 -4.40
CA ALA A 55 8.78 -2.76 -5.35
C ALA A 55 7.85 -1.56 -5.63
N VAL A 56 7.51 -0.76 -4.61
CA VAL A 56 6.73 0.48 -4.78
C VAL A 56 7.46 1.48 -5.69
N LEU A 57 8.76 1.66 -5.48
CA LEU A 57 9.57 2.56 -6.30
C LEU A 57 9.66 2.08 -7.74
N GLU A 58 9.82 0.77 -7.97
CA GLU A 58 9.84 0.21 -9.32
C GLU A 58 8.47 0.34 -10.01
N LEU A 59 7.36 0.14 -9.30
CA LEU A 59 6.01 0.37 -9.86
C LEU A 59 5.81 1.82 -10.31
N SER A 60 6.38 2.79 -9.58
CA SER A 60 6.26 4.22 -9.93
C SER A 60 7.00 4.61 -11.22
N ARG A 61 7.85 3.73 -11.77
CA ARG A 61 8.55 3.95 -13.04
C ARG A 61 7.71 3.62 -14.26
N PHE A 62 6.64 2.83 -14.10
CA PHE A 62 5.73 2.51 -15.19
C PHE A 62 4.66 3.61 -15.28
N PRO A 63 4.61 4.39 -16.37
CA PRO A 63 3.47 5.26 -16.60
C PRO A 63 2.23 4.38 -16.84
N GLY A 64 1.14 4.74 -16.17
CA GLY A 64 -0.21 4.24 -16.46
C GLY A 64 -0.84 4.98 -17.62
#